data_AF-A0AAJ0C089-F1
#
_entry.id   AF-A0AAJ0C089-F1
#
_cell.length_a   1.000
_cell.length_b   1.000
_cell.length_c   1.000
_cell.angle_alpha   90.00
_cell.angle_beta   90.00
_cell.angle_gamma   90.00
#
_symmetry.space_group_name_H-M   'P 1'
#
loop_
_entity.id
_entity.type
_entity.pdbx_description
1 polymer ?
#
loop_
_entity_poly.entity_id
_entity_poly.type
_entity_poly.pdbx_seq_one_letter_code
_entity_poly.pdbx_strand_id
1 'polypeptide(L)'
;MKFRDTAVSALAGRCFSLSQRQLSRLSAIRSVPGVYSVGHDISRQKRLRLVSVRSAKRLAITIHGSAESITRALSARRTKVMSEKEFYTFKYLQDAPLEPLGQDPSLLPSKANAVDDAYCGMESIHFPSLLPDRRVENGLWCRGCEWTCERYRFGGLVSNIVSGLVPPNREPLRVLMGSQRRGRSEAGFLEHIKHCRGVRGLVPDLGSWNETG
;
A
#
# COMPACT_ATOMS: atom_id res chain seq x y z
N MET A 1 -9.25 -0.13 1.94
CA MET A 1 -8.57 1.16 2.17
C MET A 1 -7.10 1.05 1.80
N LYS A 2 -6.73 1.40 0.57
CA LYS A 2 -5.32 1.49 0.13
C LYS A 2 -4.75 2.79 0.68
N PHE A 3 -3.97 2.79 1.75
CA PHE A 3 -3.29 4.03 2.16
C PHE A 3 -2.48 4.51 0.98
N ARG A 4 -2.86 5.68 0.44
CA ARG A 4 -2.05 6.33 -0.58
C ARG A 4 -0.90 6.95 0.18
N ASP A 5 0.19 6.20 0.26
CA ASP A 5 1.41 6.71 0.87
C ASP A 5 2.05 7.79 0.00
N THR A 6 1.64 7.88 -1.28
CA THR A 6 2.01 8.98 -2.17
C THR A 6 0.87 9.58 -2.99
N ALA A 7 1.15 10.77 -3.50
CA ALA A 7 0.32 11.49 -4.43
C ALA A 7 1.19 12.20 -5.47
N VAL A 8 0.62 12.51 -6.64
CA VAL A 8 1.27 13.43 -7.58
C VAL A 8 1.50 14.77 -6.88
N SER A 9 2.71 15.32 -7.04
CA SER A 9 3.14 16.58 -6.42
C SER A 9 2.11 17.70 -6.55
N ALA A 10 1.52 17.89 -7.74
CA ALA A 10 0.50 18.91 -7.96
C ALA A 10 -0.79 18.67 -7.16
N LEU A 11 -1.20 17.40 -7.02
CA LEU A 11 -2.36 17.03 -6.21
C LEU A 11 -2.08 17.27 -4.73
N ALA A 12 -0.90 16.89 -4.24
CA ALA A 12 -0.46 17.18 -2.88
C ALA A 12 -0.42 18.69 -2.60
N GLY A 13 0.09 19.49 -3.54
CA GLY A 13 0.09 20.95 -3.45
C GLY A 13 -1.29 21.55 -3.24
N ARG A 14 -2.27 21.12 -4.04
CA ARG A 14 -3.66 21.57 -3.89
C ARG A 14 -4.29 21.10 -2.57
N CYS A 15 -4.11 19.82 -2.23
CA CYS A 15 -4.68 19.21 -1.02
C CYS A 15 -4.19 19.89 0.27
N PHE A 16 -2.89 20.16 0.34
CA PHE A 16 -2.21 20.65 1.54
C PHE A 16 -1.86 22.14 1.48
N SER A 17 -2.32 22.85 0.44
CA SER A 17 -2.02 24.27 0.21
C SER A 17 -0.52 24.57 0.25
N LEU A 18 0.26 23.76 -0.46
CA LEU A 18 1.71 23.91 -0.59
C LEU A 18 2.06 24.48 -1.97
N SER A 19 2.98 25.44 -1.99
CA SER A 19 3.55 25.99 -3.22
C SER A 19 4.52 24.99 -3.86
N GLN A 20 4.80 25.18 -5.15
CA GLN A 20 5.77 24.34 -5.86
C GLN A 20 7.18 24.40 -5.23
N ARG A 21 7.58 25.57 -4.70
CA ARG A 21 8.85 25.75 -3.98
C ARG A 21 8.89 25.01 -2.63
N GLN A 22 7.75 24.87 -1.96
CA GLN A 22 7.68 24.05 -0.75
C GLN A 22 7.71 22.57 -1.09
N LEU A 23 6.99 22.16 -2.13
CA LEU A 23 6.97 20.77 -2.59
C LEU A 23 8.30 20.28 -3.15
N SER A 24 9.14 21.15 -3.71
CA SER A 24 10.46 20.78 -4.22
C SER A 24 11.43 20.35 -3.10
N ARG A 25 11.15 20.71 -1.84
CA ARG A 25 11.90 20.27 -0.66
C ARG A 25 11.64 18.82 -0.27
N LEU A 26 10.57 18.21 -0.80
CA LEU A 26 10.21 16.84 -0.50
C LEU A 26 10.95 15.87 -1.44
N SER A 27 11.45 14.77 -0.87
CA SER A 27 11.89 13.61 -1.66
C SER A 27 10.73 13.13 -2.54
N ALA A 28 11.06 12.81 -3.79
CA ALA A 28 10.08 12.41 -4.77
C ALA A 28 10.58 11.24 -5.61
N ILE A 29 9.67 10.33 -5.93
CA ILE A 29 9.88 9.25 -6.89
C ILE A 29 9.29 9.70 -8.23
N ARG A 30 9.91 9.31 -9.33
CA ARG A 30 9.34 9.50 -10.67
C ARG A 30 8.70 8.20 -11.12
N SER A 31 7.43 8.25 -11.50
CA SER A 31 6.77 7.08 -12.07
C SER A 31 7.45 6.63 -13.36
N VAL A 32 7.40 5.34 -13.64
CA VAL A 32 7.85 4.77 -14.92
C VAL A 32 6.71 4.93 -15.94
N PRO A 33 6.96 5.37 -17.18
CA PRO A 33 5.94 5.37 -18.21
C PRO A 33 5.59 3.93 -18.61
N GLY A 34 4.31 3.65 -18.85
CA GLY A 34 3.87 2.33 -19.25
C GLY A 34 2.40 2.08 -18.98
N VAL A 35 2.00 0.82 -19.17
CA VAL A 35 0.67 0.32 -18.81
C VAL A 35 0.78 -0.46 -17.52
N TYR A 36 0.00 -0.04 -16.52
CA TYR A 36 -0.08 -0.69 -15.22
C TYR A 36 -1.39 -1.44 -15.10
N SER A 37 -1.33 -2.77 -15.07
CA SER A 37 -2.49 -3.66 -14.93
C SER A 37 -2.67 -4.10 -13.48
N VAL A 38 -3.07 -3.17 -12.61
CA VAL A 38 -3.30 -3.47 -11.18
C VAL A 38 -4.79 -3.40 -10.85
N GLY A 39 -5.51 -4.44 -11.25
CA GLY A 39 -6.97 -4.56 -11.12
C GLY A 39 -7.75 -3.86 -12.23
N HIS A 40 -7.14 -2.89 -12.92
CA HIS A 40 -7.59 -2.27 -14.17
C HIS A 40 -6.36 -1.72 -14.90
N ASP A 41 -6.48 -1.48 -16.20
CA ASP A 41 -5.40 -0.95 -17.01
C ASP A 41 -5.33 0.58 -16.91
N ILE A 42 -4.19 1.07 -16.39
CA ILE A 42 -3.88 2.50 -16.40
C ILE A 42 -2.67 2.72 -17.32
N SER A 43 -2.91 3.38 -18.46
CA SER A 43 -1.84 3.85 -19.34
C SER A 43 -1.34 5.22 -18.89
N ARG A 44 -0.03 5.33 -18.65
CA ARG A 44 0.67 6.60 -18.37
C ARG A 44 1.88 6.75 -19.26
N GLN A 45 1.80 7.68 -20.20
CA GLN A 45 2.89 7.99 -21.12
C GLN A 45 3.87 9.03 -20.57
N LYS A 46 3.56 9.66 -19.43
CA LYS A 46 4.39 10.70 -18.82
C LYS A 46 4.89 10.28 -17.45
N ARG A 47 6.15 10.62 -17.14
CA ARG A 47 6.74 10.47 -15.80
C ARG A 47 6.09 11.46 -14.84
N LEU A 48 5.42 10.95 -13.82
CA LEU A 48 4.79 11.75 -12.77
C LEU A 48 5.74 11.89 -11.59
N ARG A 49 5.82 13.08 -11.00
CA ARG A 49 6.52 13.30 -9.73
C ARG A 49 5.59 12.93 -8.58
N LEU A 50 5.87 11.81 -7.92
CA LEU A 50 5.15 11.30 -6.77
C LEU A 50 5.88 11.72 -5.49
N VAL A 51 5.13 12.20 -4.50
CA VAL A 51 5.65 12.61 -3.18
C VAL A 51 4.91 11.86 -2.08
N SER A 52 5.59 11.62 -0.95
CA SER A 52 4.94 11.04 0.22
C SER A 52 3.84 11.96 0.76
N VAL A 53 2.63 11.42 0.91
CA VAL A 53 1.48 12.10 1.51
C VAL A 53 1.79 12.45 2.95
N ARG A 54 2.44 11.54 3.69
CA ARG A 54 2.91 11.77 5.06
C ARG A 54 3.86 12.96 5.12
N SER A 55 4.89 12.99 4.27
CA SER A 55 5.87 14.08 4.26
C SER A 55 5.25 15.41 3.85
N ALA A 56 4.35 15.41 2.86
CA ALA A 56 3.60 16.60 2.46
C ALA A 56 2.69 17.11 3.59
N LYS A 57 1.96 16.21 4.27
CA LYS A 57 1.11 16.54 5.41
C LYS A 57 1.93 17.11 6.58
N ARG A 58 3.08 16.51 6.92
CA ARG A 58 4.01 17.05 7.94
C ARG A 58 4.47 18.46 7.59
N LEU A 59 4.95 18.67 6.36
CA LEU A 59 5.39 19.99 5.91
C LEU A 59 4.26 21.02 5.98
N ALA A 60 3.05 20.65 5.59
CA ALA A 60 1.89 21.52 5.63
C ALA A 60 1.48 21.88 7.07
N ILE A 61 1.56 20.94 8.02
CA ILE A 61 1.30 21.23 9.44
C ILE A 61 2.35 22.23 9.96
N THR A 62 3.62 22.07 9.60
CA THR A 62 4.67 23.03 9.98
C THR A 62 4.40 24.44 9.46
N ILE A 63 3.81 24.57 8.26
CA ILE A 63 3.54 25.88 7.63
C ILE A 63 2.23 26.50 8.13
N HIS A 64 1.16 25.69 8.23
CA HIS A 64 -0.20 26.15 8.55
C HIS A 64 -0.55 26.03 10.04
N GLY A 65 0.38 25.54 10.84
CA GLY A 65 0.30 25.39 12.30
C GLY A 65 -0.40 24.12 12.79
N SER A 66 -1.38 23.59 12.05
CA SER A 66 -2.17 22.44 12.50
C SER A 66 -2.85 21.69 11.35
N ALA A 67 -3.25 20.43 11.59
CA ALA A 67 -4.01 19.64 10.63
C ALA A 67 -5.43 20.21 10.45
N GLU A 68 -6.03 20.74 11.52
CA GLU A 68 -7.35 21.34 11.55
C GLU A 68 -7.41 22.61 10.70
N SER A 69 -6.33 23.39 10.65
CA SER A 69 -6.20 24.55 9.76
C SER A 69 -6.33 24.13 8.28
N ILE A 70 -5.64 23.05 7.90
CA ILE A 70 -5.66 22.50 6.54
C ILE A 70 -7.05 21.97 6.19
N THR A 71 -7.70 21.26 7.11
CA THR A 71 -9.06 20.72 6.89
C THR A 71 -10.12 21.82 6.80
N ARG A 72 -10.03 22.88 7.62
CA ARG A 72 -10.92 24.05 7.50
C ARG A 72 -10.77 24.73 6.15
N ALA A 73 -9.54 24.91 5.67
CA ALA A 73 -9.28 25.48 4.36
C ALA A 73 -9.86 24.61 3.22
N LEU A 74 -9.80 23.29 3.36
CA LEU A 74 -10.44 22.36 2.42
C LEU A 74 -11.97 22.53 2.40
N SER A 75 -12.61 22.54 3.57
CA SER A 75 -14.07 22.71 3.69
C SER A 75 -14.55 24.03 3.08
N ALA A 76 -13.81 25.13 3.29
CA ALA A 76 -14.13 26.43 2.70
C ALA A 76 -14.01 26.45 1.17
N ARG A 77 -13.18 25.60 0.56
CA ARG A 77 -13.06 25.46 -0.90
C ARG A 77 -14.16 24.61 -1.53
N ARG A 78 -14.71 23.66 -0.78
CA ARG A 78 -15.80 22.78 -1.24
C ARG A 78 -17.00 23.57 -1.75
N THR A 79 -17.34 24.67 -1.07
CA THR A 79 -18.51 25.49 -1.39
C THR A 79 -18.34 26.36 -2.64
N LYS A 80 -17.13 26.46 -3.21
CA LYS A 80 -16.83 27.43 -4.27
C LYS A 80 -16.36 26.83 -5.60
N VAL A 81 -15.50 25.80 -5.61
CA VAL A 81 -14.76 25.44 -6.84
C VAL A 81 -14.47 23.93 -6.99
N MET A 82 -14.83 23.08 -6.03
CA MET A 82 -14.30 21.71 -5.97
C MET A 82 -15.32 20.64 -6.38
N SER A 83 -14.92 19.73 -7.28
CA SER A 83 -15.72 18.54 -7.60
C SER A 83 -15.83 17.58 -6.40
N GLU A 84 -16.92 16.81 -6.34
CA GLU A 84 -17.13 15.81 -5.28
C GLU A 84 -15.99 14.78 -5.21
N LYS A 85 -15.54 14.29 -6.37
CA LYS A 85 -14.40 13.37 -6.48
C LYS A 85 -13.10 13.97 -5.91
N GLU A 86 -12.83 15.23 -6.20
CA GLU A 86 -11.65 15.92 -5.68
C GLU A 86 -11.75 16.12 -4.17
N PHE A 87 -12.92 16.50 -3.65
CA PHE A 87 -13.14 16.64 -2.21
C PHE A 87 -12.88 15.34 -1.45
N TYR A 88 -13.45 14.22 -1.89
CA TYR A 88 -13.20 12.93 -1.24
C TYR A 88 -11.75 12.46 -1.40
N THR A 89 -11.11 12.78 -2.53
CA THR A 89 -9.67 12.52 -2.71
C THR A 89 -8.85 13.29 -1.67
N PHE A 90 -9.12 14.59 -1.48
CA PHE A 90 -8.40 15.40 -0.50
C PHE A 90 -8.68 14.97 0.93
N LYS A 91 -9.93 14.70 1.28
CA LYS A 91 -10.29 14.14 2.59
C LYS A 91 -9.51 12.85 2.86
N TYR A 92 -9.47 11.96 1.89
CA TYR A 92 -8.72 10.70 1.99
C TYR A 92 -7.23 10.91 2.22
N LEU A 93 -6.60 11.84 1.51
CA LEU A 93 -5.17 12.17 1.68
C LEU A 93 -4.91 12.85 3.04
N GLN A 94 -5.82 13.71 3.51
CA GLN A 94 -5.72 14.35 4.82
C GLN A 94 -5.91 13.36 5.96
N ASP A 95 -6.73 12.32 5.80
CA ASP A 95 -6.93 11.25 6.78
C ASP A 95 -5.74 10.28 6.88
N ALA A 96 -4.73 10.41 6.00
CA ALA A 96 -3.54 9.57 6.06
C ALA A 96 -2.77 9.77 7.38
N PRO A 97 -2.35 8.67 8.05
CA PRO A 97 -1.68 8.74 9.34
C PRO A 97 -0.28 9.34 9.19
N LEU A 98 0.08 10.19 10.16
CA LEU A 98 1.43 10.73 10.25
C LEU A 98 2.43 9.69 10.71
N GLU A 99 1.98 8.74 11.53
CA GLU A 99 2.82 7.67 12.03
C GLU A 99 2.81 6.45 11.10
N PRO A 100 3.90 5.67 11.11
CA PRO A 100 3.93 4.36 10.47
C PRO A 100 2.75 3.50 10.94
N LEU A 101 2.21 2.70 10.02
CA LEU A 101 1.20 1.73 10.37
C LEU A 101 1.87 0.66 11.25
N GLY A 102 1.34 0.45 12.47
CA GLY A 102 1.85 -0.58 13.38
C GLY A 102 1.53 -2.01 12.95
N GLN A 103 0.83 -2.20 11.82
CA GLN A 103 0.47 -3.50 11.28
C GLN A 103 0.45 -3.47 9.76
N ASP A 104 0.43 -4.66 9.15
CA ASP A 104 0.30 -4.83 7.71
C ASP A 104 -0.92 -4.08 7.15
N PRO A 105 -0.75 -3.20 6.14
CA PRO A 105 -1.85 -2.53 5.45
C PRO A 105 -2.90 -3.48 4.85
N SER A 106 -2.54 -4.73 4.52
CA SER A 106 -3.48 -5.75 4.05
C SER A 106 -4.48 -6.18 5.12
N LEU A 107 -4.09 -6.08 6.40
CA LEU A 107 -4.88 -6.41 7.59
C LEU A 107 -5.69 -5.22 8.11
N LEU A 108 -5.80 -4.13 7.36
CA LEU A 108 -6.63 -2.99 7.75
C LEU A 108 -8.08 -3.16 7.28
N PRO A 109 -9.08 -2.77 8.09
CA PRO A 109 -10.47 -2.88 7.71
C PRO A 109 -10.75 -2.21 6.36
N SER A 110 -11.71 -2.75 5.62
CA SER A 110 -12.23 -2.08 4.44
C SER A 110 -13.02 -0.86 4.88
N LYS A 111 -12.75 0.29 4.25
CA LYS A 111 -13.57 1.51 4.43
C LYS A 111 -14.49 1.64 3.23
N ALA A 112 -15.77 1.88 3.47
CA ALA A 112 -16.71 2.29 2.44
C ALA A 112 -16.22 3.60 1.79
N ASN A 113 -16.52 3.79 0.50
CA ASN A 113 -16.17 5.01 -0.25
C ASN A 113 -14.65 5.29 -0.32
N ALA A 114 -13.81 4.27 -0.23
CA ALA A 114 -12.39 4.44 -0.50
C ALA A 114 -12.19 4.79 -1.97
N VAL A 115 -11.55 5.93 -2.24
CA VAL A 115 -11.27 6.39 -3.60
C VAL A 115 -10.30 5.40 -4.28
N ASP A 116 -10.59 5.05 -5.54
CA ASP A 116 -9.70 4.21 -6.34
C ASP A 116 -8.30 4.79 -6.41
N ASP A 117 -7.30 3.94 -6.23
CA ASP A 117 -5.92 4.36 -6.33
C ASP A 117 -5.48 4.50 -7.79
N ALA A 118 -5.57 5.73 -8.32
CA ALA A 118 -5.19 6.05 -9.70
C ALA A 118 -3.69 5.95 -9.99
N TYR A 119 -2.87 5.68 -8.96
CA TYR A 119 -1.43 5.52 -9.03
C TYR A 119 -0.98 4.11 -8.62
N CYS A 120 -1.91 3.16 -8.57
CA CYS A 120 -1.62 1.80 -8.15
C CYS A 120 -0.53 1.18 -9.03
N GLY A 121 0.51 0.61 -8.41
CA GLY A 121 1.65 0.00 -9.11
C GLY A 121 2.72 0.99 -9.60
N MET A 122 2.48 2.31 -9.52
CA MET A 122 3.47 3.33 -9.95
C MET A 122 4.57 3.58 -8.92
N GLU A 123 4.44 2.94 -7.76
CA GLU A 123 5.40 2.96 -6.65
C GLU A 123 6.16 1.65 -6.52
N SER A 124 5.92 0.71 -7.43
CA SER A 124 6.64 -0.56 -7.44
C SER A 124 8.11 -0.27 -7.69
N ILE A 125 8.94 -0.66 -6.73
CA ILE A 125 10.39 -0.68 -6.89
C ILE A 125 10.71 -2.03 -7.53
N HIS A 126 11.51 -2.03 -8.60
CA HIS A 126 12.02 -3.29 -9.16
C HIS A 126 12.88 -3.98 -8.12
N PHE A 127 12.64 -5.27 -7.88
CA PHE A 127 13.64 -6.08 -7.22
C PHE A 127 14.84 -6.27 -8.16
N PRO A 128 16.06 -6.30 -7.61
CA PRO A 128 16.35 -6.26 -6.18
C PRO A 128 16.30 -4.84 -5.56
N SER A 129 16.02 -4.75 -4.25
CA SER A 129 16.00 -3.48 -3.51
C SER A 129 17.27 -3.27 -2.69
N LEU A 130 17.70 -2.02 -2.51
CA LEU A 130 18.85 -1.67 -1.66
C LEU A 130 18.41 -1.38 -0.23
N LEU A 131 19.03 -2.05 0.74
CA LEU A 131 18.90 -1.78 2.17
C LEU A 131 19.67 -0.50 2.57
N PRO A 132 19.37 0.12 3.74
CA PRO A 132 20.08 1.31 4.22
C PRO A 132 21.61 1.13 4.34
N ASP A 133 22.06 -0.10 4.57
CA ASP A 133 23.47 -0.50 4.66
C ASP A 133 24.12 -0.80 3.29
N ARG A 134 23.43 -0.49 2.19
CA ARG A 134 23.85 -0.70 0.79
C ARG A 134 23.92 -2.16 0.35
N ARG A 135 23.39 -3.09 1.14
CA ARG A 135 23.24 -4.48 0.67
C ARG A 135 22.03 -4.63 -0.25
N VAL A 136 22.16 -5.55 -1.19
CA VAL A 136 21.11 -5.92 -2.14
C VAL A 136 20.23 -6.98 -1.49
N GLU A 137 18.93 -6.69 -1.37
CA GLU A 137 17.92 -7.64 -0.93
C GLU A 137 17.06 -8.04 -2.13
N ASN A 138 17.06 -9.34 -2.45
CA ASN A 138 16.32 -9.87 -3.59
C ASN A 138 14.81 -10.04 -3.30
N GLY A 139 14.43 -10.14 -2.02
CA GLY A 139 13.05 -10.35 -1.59
C GLY A 139 12.50 -11.73 -1.99
N LEU A 140 12.08 -12.53 -1.02
CA LEU A 140 11.48 -13.84 -1.30
C LEU A 140 9.95 -13.78 -1.23
N TRP A 141 9.30 -14.30 -2.27
CA TRP A 141 7.84 -14.52 -2.30
C TRP A 141 7.50 -15.97 -2.04
N CYS A 142 6.37 -16.20 -1.36
CA CYS A 142 5.95 -17.53 -0.96
C CYS A 142 4.93 -18.12 -1.94
N ARG A 143 5.34 -19.17 -2.67
CA ARG A 143 4.47 -19.94 -3.57
C ARG A 143 3.25 -20.53 -2.86
N GLY A 144 3.38 -20.88 -1.58
CA GLY A 144 2.25 -21.30 -0.75
C GLY A 144 1.20 -20.21 -0.54
N CYS A 145 1.62 -18.96 -0.31
CA CYS A 145 0.69 -17.84 -0.20
C CYS A 145 -0.03 -17.56 -1.52
N GLU A 146 0.70 -17.64 -2.63
CA GLU A 146 0.12 -17.52 -3.99
C GLU A 146 -0.94 -18.60 -4.23
N TRP A 147 -0.58 -19.87 -4.04
CA TRP A 147 -1.47 -21.02 -4.19
C TRP A 147 -2.74 -20.88 -3.33
N THR A 148 -2.58 -20.46 -2.08
CA THR A 148 -3.73 -20.26 -1.16
C THR A 148 -4.66 -19.17 -1.69
N CYS A 149 -4.11 -18.07 -2.19
CA CYS A 149 -4.91 -16.99 -2.74
C CYS A 149 -5.61 -17.39 -4.04
N GLU A 150 -4.97 -18.15 -4.92
CA GLU A 150 -5.58 -18.66 -6.14
C GLU A 150 -6.74 -19.59 -5.84
N ARG A 151 -6.56 -20.55 -4.92
CA ARG A 151 -7.67 -21.42 -4.50
C ARG A 151 -8.84 -20.63 -3.92
N TYR A 152 -8.57 -19.59 -3.14
CA TYR A 152 -9.65 -18.71 -2.68
C TYR A 152 -10.39 -18.02 -3.85
N ARG A 153 -9.65 -17.45 -4.81
CA ARG A 153 -10.26 -16.78 -5.99
C ARG A 153 -11.15 -17.72 -6.80
N PHE A 154 -10.76 -18.98 -6.93
CA PHE A 154 -11.49 -19.98 -7.70
C PHE A 154 -12.46 -20.84 -6.87
N GLY A 155 -12.80 -20.42 -5.64
CA GLY A 155 -13.78 -21.12 -4.79
C GLY A 155 -13.31 -22.46 -4.22
N GLY A 156 -12.02 -22.79 -4.37
CA GLY A 156 -11.41 -24.03 -3.90
C GLY A 156 -10.93 -24.01 -2.45
N LEU A 157 -11.26 -22.98 -1.66
CA LEU A 157 -10.92 -22.88 -0.24
C LEU A 157 -12.21 -22.92 0.59
N VAL A 158 -12.34 -23.89 1.50
CA VAL A 158 -13.53 -24.01 2.37
C VAL A 158 -13.57 -22.91 3.43
N SER A 159 -14.77 -22.53 3.87
CA SER A 159 -15.01 -21.34 4.73
C SER A 159 -14.21 -21.34 6.04
N ASN A 160 -14.14 -22.47 6.75
CA ASN A 160 -13.38 -22.60 8.00
C ASN A 160 -11.87 -22.37 7.80
N ILE A 161 -11.33 -22.70 6.62
CA ILE A 161 -9.94 -22.41 6.26
C ILE A 161 -9.72 -20.91 6.10
N VAL A 162 -10.65 -20.23 5.42
CA VAL A 162 -10.59 -18.78 5.23
C VAL A 162 -10.62 -18.08 6.59
N SER A 163 -11.53 -18.46 7.49
CA SER A 163 -11.64 -17.90 8.84
C SER A 163 -10.38 -18.08 9.69
N GLY A 164 -9.63 -19.18 9.49
CA GLY A 164 -8.35 -19.41 10.18
C GLY A 164 -7.18 -18.58 9.63
N LEU A 165 -7.29 -18.07 8.39
CA LEU A 165 -6.24 -17.30 7.73
C LEU A 165 -6.50 -15.79 7.75
N VAL A 166 -7.77 -15.40 7.83
CA VAL A 166 -8.21 -14.02 7.69
C VAL A 166 -8.86 -13.56 8.99
N PRO A 167 -8.31 -12.53 9.67
CA PRO A 167 -8.93 -11.98 10.86
C PRO A 167 -10.38 -11.53 10.61
N PRO A 168 -11.26 -11.55 11.64
CA PRO A 168 -12.64 -11.11 11.48
C PRO A 168 -12.70 -9.64 11.02
N ASN A 169 -13.78 -9.29 10.31
CA ASN A 169 -14.00 -7.95 9.76
C ASN A 169 -12.91 -7.49 8.77
N ARG A 170 -12.31 -8.43 8.04
CA ARG A 170 -11.38 -8.18 6.93
C ARG A 170 -11.92 -8.77 5.65
N GLU A 171 -11.62 -8.12 4.54
CA GLU A 171 -11.94 -8.61 3.22
C GLU A 171 -10.92 -9.72 2.85
N PRO A 172 -11.33 -10.98 2.68
CA PRO A 172 -10.39 -12.09 2.56
C PRO A 172 -9.45 -11.99 1.37
N LEU A 173 -9.94 -11.56 0.19
CA LEU A 173 -9.11 -11.49 -1.01
C LEU A 173 -7.94 -10.53 -0.80
N ARG A 174 -8.17 -9.38 -0.15
CA ARG A 174 -7.16 -8.40 0.17
C ARG A 174 -6.08 -8.94 1.11
N VAL A 175 -6.45 -9.69 2.14
CA VAL A 175 -5.48 -10.29 3.08
C VAL A 175 -4.62 -11.33 2.35
N LEU A 176 -5.24 -12.19 1.55
CA LEU A 176 -4.54 -13.23 0.80
C LEU A 176 -3.66 -12.66 -0.32
N MET A 177 -4.12 -11.60 -1.01
CA MET A 177 -3.31 -10.86 -1.98
C MET A 177 -2.14 -10.12 -1.32
N GLY A 178 -2.33 -9.53 -0.15
CA GLY A 178 -1.24 -8.94 0.62
C GLY A 178 -0.19 -9.98 1.00
N SER A 179 -0.63 -11.16 1.42
CA SER A 179 0.23 -12.27 1.83
C SER A 179 1.09 -12.82 0.68
N GLN A 180 0.52 -13.00 -0.52
CA GLN A 180 1.26 -13.50 -1.68
C GLN A 180 2.27 -12.47 -2.23
N ARG A 181 1.93 -11.17 -2.18
CA ARG A 181 2.76 -10.09 -2.74
C ARG A 181 3.81 -9.56 -1.75
N ARG A 182 3.84 -10.10 -0.54
CA ARG A 182 4.79 -9.71 0.51
C ARG A 182 6.17 -10.28 0.20
N GLY A 183 7.08 -9.43 -0.25
CA GLY A 183 8.51 -9.74 -0.23
C GLY A 183 8.97 -9.90 1.22
N ARG A 184 9.79 -10.91 1.47
CA ARG A 184 10.38 -11.20 2.79
C ARG A 184 11.90 -11.22 2.66
N SER A 185 12.59 -10.86 3.74
CA SER A 185 14.00 -11.21 3.90
C SER A 185 14.15 -12.73 3.95
N GLU A 186 15.36 -13.24 3.74
CA GLU A 186 15.63 -14.68 3.82
C GLU A 186 15.22 -15.27 5.18
N ALA A 187 15.69 -14.68 6.28
CA ALA A 187 15.30 -15.09 7.63
C ALA A 187 13.77 -15.01 7.86
N GLY A 188 13.14 -13.92 7.41
CA GLY A 188 11.69 -13.77 7.53
C GLY A 188 10.90 -14.75 6.65
N PHE A 189 11.47 -15.20 5.54
CA PHE A 189 10.90 -16.23 4.68
C PHE A 189 10.96 -17.61 5.33
N LEU A 190 12.14 -17.99 5.84
CA LEU A 190 12.33 -19.27 6.54
C LEU A 190 11.40 -19.40 7.75
N GLU A 191 11.22 -18.31 8.50
CA GLU A 191 10.26 -18.31 9.61
C GLU A 191 8.81 -18.41 9.12
N HIS A 192 8.48 -17.67 8.05
CA HIS A 192 7.13 -17.70 7.48
C HIS A 192 6.70 -19.08 6.99
N ILE A 193 7.58 -19.84 6.32
CA ILE A 193 7.20 -21.13 5.71
C ILE A 193 6.83 -22.20 6.73
N LYS A 194 7.39 -22.16 7.95
CA LYS A 194 7.05 -23.08 9.07
C LYS A 194 5.56 -23.05 9.42
N HIS A 195 4.96 -21.86 9.29
CA HIS A 195 3.56 -21.62 9.64
C HIS A 195 2.65 -21.40 8.42
N CYS A 196 3.19 -21.42 7.20
CA CYS A 196 2.42 -21.16 5.99
C CYS A 196 1.58 -22.37 5.59
N ARG A 197 0.25 -22.25 5.72
CA ARG A 197 -0.68 -23.31 5.32
C ARG A 197 -0.53 -23.74 3.87
N GLY A 198 -0.36 -22.79 2.95
CA GLY A 198 -0.20 -23.09 1.54
C GLY A 198 1.09 -23.86 1.25
N VAL A 199 2.16 -23.62 2.01
CA VAL A 199 3.40 -24.41 1.90
C VAL A 199 3.15 -25.83 2.36
N ARG A 200 2.48 -26.05 3.50
CA ARG A 200 2.12 -27.41 3.96
C ARG A 200 1.27 -28.19 2.95
N GLY A 201 0.44 -27.49 2.18
CA GLY A 201 -0.35 -28.09 1.10
C GLY A 201 0.44 -28.41 -0.17
N LEU A 202 1.55 -27.71 -0.42
CA LEU A 202 2.41 -27.92 -1.59
C LEU A 202 3.57 -28.89 -1.31
N VAL A 203 4.06 -28.90 -0.06
CA VAL A 203 5.19 -29.71 0.39
C VAL A 203 4.80 -30.34 1.73
N PRO A 204 4.14 -31.52 1.70
CA PRO A 204 3.67 -32.19 2.91
C PRO A 204 4.82 -32.53 3.88
N ASP A 205 6.02 -32.76 3.35
CA ASP A 205 7.20 -33.21 4.09
C ASP A 205 7.92 -32.08 4.87
N LEU A 206 7.51 -30.81 4.75
CA LEU A 206 8.09 -29.72 5.55
C LEU A 206 7.60 -29.70 7.01
N GLY A 207 6.60 -30.51 7.36
CA GLY A 207 6.14 -30.68 8.74
C GLY A 207 7.09 -31.48 9.63
N SER A 208 8.10 -32.14 9.07
CA SER A 208 9.10 -32.96 9.77
C SER A 208 10.47 -32.30 9.90
N TRP A 209 10.67 -31.09 9.37
CA TRP A 209 11.90 -30.31 9.56
C TRP A 209 11.90 -29.64 10.93
N ASN A 210 11.99 -30.47 11.97
CA ASN A 210 12.49 -30.03 13.27
C ASN A 210 14.01 -30.11 13.23
N GLU A 211 14.63 -28.96 13.51
CA GLU A 211 16.03 -28.73 13.88
C GLU A 211 16.93 -29.97 14.00
N THR A 212 17.63 -30.31 12.92
CA THR A 212 18.95 -30.95 13.02
C THR A 212 19.84 -30.39 11.91
N GLY A 213 20.75 -29.47 12.28
CA GLY A 213 21.80 -28.93 11.41
C GLY A 213 21.98 -27.44 11.55
#